data_AF-A0AAW4DNK0-F1
#
_entry.id   AF-A0AAW4DNK0-F1
#
_cell.length_a   1.000
_cell.length_b   1.000
_cell.length_c   1.000
_cell.angle_alpha   90.00
_cell.angle_beta   90.00
_cell.angle_gamma   90.00
#
_symmetry.space_group_name_H-M   'P 1'
#
loop_
_entity.id
_entity.type
_entity.pdbx_description
1 polymer ?
#
loop_
_entity_poly.entity_id
_entity_poly.type
_entity_poly.pdbx_seq_one_letter_code
_entity_poly.pdbx_strand_id
1 'polypeptide(L)'
;MSRSGIWYTKNISIKNSALQAPKLFRRTSHIILDNVHFANAEETMWTCNDIKITNSQINGNYFGKDSQNIYLDHVSVVENYVFDGAENIEVHNSTFISKDAFWNCDNVTIYDSIIDGEYLAWNTNNITLINCKIESDQGLNYIDHLEIKNGSLIHTDLAFEYVSNLDVELNTKMDSIKNPISGKITVPEIGTLIIDPDKVDPSKTELDCPKIGTKIVHSDTNQTPKD
;
A
#
# COMPACT_ATOMS: atom_id res chain seq x y z
N MET A 1 -3.67 -24.56 21.81
CA MET A 1 -3.91 -23.30 21.05
C MET A 1 -4.88 -23.59 19.92
N SER A 2 -5.97 -22.83 19.82
CA SER A 2 -6.88 -22.91 18.68
C SER A 2 -6.18 -22.38 17.43
N ARG A 3 -6.10 -23.21 16.38
CA ARG A 3 -5.42 -22.86 15.14
C ARG A 3 -6.35 -22.21 14.11
N SER A 4 -7.67 -22.41 14.27
CA SER A 4 -8.73 -22.02 13.34
C SER A 4 -9.91 -21.41 14.10
N GLY A 5 -10.52 -20.38 13.53
CA GLY A 5 -11.55 -19.55 14.18
C GLY A 5 -12.92 -19.56 13.49
N ILE A 6 -13.44 -18.35 13.29
CA ILE A 6 -14.78 -18.04 12.77
C ILE A 6 -14.76 -18.02 11.24
N TRP A 7 -15.19 -19.13 10.64
CA TRP A 7 -15.19 -19.32 9.19
C TRP A 7 -16.62 -19.40 8.66
N TYR A 8 -16.84 -19.04 7.39
CA TYR A 8 -18.13 -19.18 6.70
C TYR A 8 -19.32 -18.51 7.44
N THR A 9 -19.03 -17.49 8.23
CA THR A 9 -20.00 -16.85 9.11
C THR A 9 -20.37 -15.47 8.55
N LYS A 10 -21.55 -14.98 8.92
CA LYS A 10 -22.04 -13.64 8.54
C LYS A 10 -22.46 -12.87 9.78
N ASN A 11 -22.42 -11.54 9.71
CA ASN A 11 -22.91 -10.62 10.73
C ASN A 11 -22.21 -10.80 12.07
N ILE A 12 -20.90 -10.53 12.09
CA ILE A 12 -20.08 -10.61 13.28
C ILE A 12 -19.81 -9.22 13.81
N SER A 13 -19.97 -9.03 15.12
CA SER A 13 -19.42 -7.87 15.80
C SER A 13 -18.60 -8.32 17.01
N ILE A 14 -17.35 -7.86 17.08
CA ILE A 14 -16.47 -8.09 18.23
C ILE A 14 -15.93 -6.73 18.67
N LYS A 15 -16.02 -6.47 19.98
CA LYS A 15 -15.56 -5.20 20.56
C LYS A 15 -14.75 -5.43 21.82
N ASN A 16 -13.83 -4.53 22.13
CA ASN A 16 -13.07 -4.50 23.38
C ASN A 16 -12.44 -5.86 23.73
N SER A 17 -11.77 -6.46 22.76
CA SER A 17 -11.35 -7.87 22.85
C SER A 17 -9.92 -8.07 22.35
N ALA A 18 -9.22 -9.04 22.93
CA ALA A 18 -7.99 -9.57 22.39
C ALA A 18 -8.27 -10.88 21.65
N LEU A 19 -7.78 -10.98 20.42
CA LEU A 19 -7.95 -12.15 19.56
C LEU A 19 -6.59 -12.78 19.30
N GLN A 20 -6.47 -14.08 19.57
CA GLN A 20 -5.20 -14.82 19.44
C GLN A 20 -5.44 -16.14 18.71
N ALA A 21 -5.50 -16.08 17.37
CA ALA A 21 -5.52 -17.26 16.53
C ALA A 21 -5.01 -16.92 15.13
N PRO A 22 -4.03 -17.67 14.58
CA PRO A 22 -3.38 -17.32 13.32
C PRO A 22 -4.37 -17.28 12.14
N LYS A 23 -5.38 -18.17 12.12
CA LYS A 23 -6.35 -18.28 11.02
C LYS A 23 -7.77 -18.00 11.49
N LEU A 24 -7.96 -16.84 12.14
CA LEU A 24 -9.20 -16.57 12.86
C LEU A 24 -10.40 -16.38 11.93
N PHE A 25 -10.34 -15.45 10.98
CA PHE A 25 -11.43 -15.21 10.03
C PHE A 25 -11.10 -15.79 8.65
N ARG A 26 -12.06 -16.48 8.03
CA ARG A 26 -11.92 -17.04 6.69
C ARG A 26 -13.27 -17.15 6.01
N ARG A 27 -13.40 -16.60 4.80
CA ARG A 27 -14.65 -16.70 4.02
C ARG A 27 -15.88 -16.20 4.80
N THR A 28 -15.69 -15.09 5.50
CA THR A 28 -16.66 -14.51 6.43
C THR A 28 -17.12 -13.16 5.89
N SER A 29 -18.37 -12.75 6.15
CA SER A 29 -18.88 -11.46 5.67
C SER A 29 -19.60 -10.62 6.72
N HIS A 30 -19.68 -9.30 6.50
CA HIS A 30 -20.31 -8.33 7.41
C HIS A 30 -19.66 -8.38 8.81
N ILE A 31 -18.39 -8.01 8.87
CA ILE A 31 -17.54 -8.09 10.06
C ILE A 31 -17.32 -6.67 10.59
N ILE A 32 -17.67 -6.44 11.86
CA ILE A 32 -17.43 -5.17 12.55
C ILE A 32 -16.55 -5.42 13.76
N LEU A 33 -15.33 -4.89 13.72
CA LEU A 33 -14.35 -4.96 14.80
C LEU A 33 -14.07 -3.57 15.34
N ASP A 34 -14.15 -3.38 16.65
CA ASP A 34 -13.89 -2.08 17.27
C ASP A 34 -13.13 -2.25 18.58
N ASN A 35 -12.00 -1.57 18.73
CA ASN A 35 -11.10 -1.74 19.88
C ASN A 35 -10.70 -3.21 20.07
N VAL A 36 -10.14 -3.80 19.00
CA VAL A 36 -9.69 -5.19 18.97
C VAL A 36 -8.17 -5.23 18.83
N HIS A 37 -7.54 -6.08 19.63
CA HIS A 37 -6.11 -6.37 19.52
C HIS A 37 -5.90 -7.79 18.99
N PHE A 38 -5.38 -7.92 17.77
CA PHE A 38 -4.93 -9.20 17.25
C PHE A 38 -3.49 -9.47 17.70
N ALA A 39 -3.34 -10.34 18.68
CA ALA A 39 -2.03 -10.75 19.20
C ALA A 39 -1.33 -11.79 18.28
N ASN A 40 -2.09 -12.41 17.37
CA ASN A 40 -1.58 -13.33 16.35
C ASN A 40 -2.57 -13.36 15.18
N ALA A 41 -2.20 -12.73 14.07
CA ALA A 41 -2.99 -12.58 12.85
C ALA A 41 -2.29 -13.12 11.58
N GLU A 42 -1.45 -14.16 11.69
CA GLU A 42 -0.64 -14.67 10.57
C GLU A 42 -1.41 -14.88 9.25
N GLU A 43 -2.54 -15.59 9.25
CA GLU A 43 -3.32 -15.84 8.01
C GLU A 43 -4.83 -15.67 8.26
N THR A 44 -5.20 -14.57 8.91
CA THR A 44 -6.59 -14.23 9.21
C THR A 44 -7.19 -13.35 8.12
N MET A 45 -8.52 -13.19 8.12
CA MET A 45 -9.26 -12.33 7.19
C MET A 45 -9.01 -12.66 5.72
N TRP A 46 -8.79 -13.93 5.37
CA TRP A 46 -8.68 -14.31 3.96
C TRP A 46 -10.06 -14.54 3.34
N THR A 47 -10.25 -14.02 2.14
CA THR A 47 -11.47 -14.16 1.32
C THR A 47 -12.72 -13.68 2.07
N CYS A 48 -12.59 -12.62 2.85
CA CYS A 48 -13.68 -12.01 3.62
C CYS A 48 -14.27 -10.81 2.87
N ASN A 49 -15.50 -10.43 3.20
CA ASN A 49 -16.22 -9.37 2.48
C ASN A 49 -16.97 -8.45 3.45
N ASP A 50 -16.93 -7.14 3.21
CA ASP A 50 -17.59 -6.13 4.04
C ASP A 50 -17.04 -6.18 5.46
N ILE A 51 -15.87 -5.59 5.61
CA ILE A 51 -15.04 -5.61 6.80
C ILE A 51 -14.86 -4.18 7.27
N LYS A 52 -15.28 -3.89 8.49
CA LYS A 52 -15.05 -2.61 9.16
C LYS A 52 -14.24 -2.82 10.43
N ILE A 53 -13.07 -2.17 10.51
CA ILE A 53 -12.18 -2.26 11.67
C ILE A 53 -11.84 -0.86 12.15
N THR A 54 -12.09 -0.60 13.43
CA THR A 54 -11.80 0.70 14.05
C THR A 54 -11.00 0.56 15.33
N ASN A 55 -10.13 1.54 15.63
CA ASN A 55 -9.41 1.66 16.91
C ASN A 55 -8.63 0.39 17.30
N SER A 56 -8.02 -0.29 16.33
CA SER A 56 -7.55 -1.67 16.51
C SER A 56 -6.07 -1.82 16.19
N GLN A 57 -5.48 -2.91 16.69
CA GLN A 57 -4.08 -3.26 16.47
C GLN A 57 -3.98 -4.66 15.88
N ILE A 58 -3.18 -4.80 14.82
CA ILE A 58 -3.00 -6.04 14.08
C ILE A 58 -1.52 -6.40 14.06
N ASN A 59 -1.17 -7.52 14.70
CA ASN A 59 0.16 -8.11 14.63
C ASN A 59 0.04 -9.48 13.93
N GLY A 60 0.52 -9.56 12.70
CA GLY A 60 0.26 -10.67 11.80
C GLY A 60 1.41 -10.96 10.85
N ASN A 61 1.09 -11.65 9.76
CA ASN A 61 2.02 -12.02 8.69
C ASN A 61 1.23 -12.64 7.52
N TYR A 62 0.35 -11.85 6.88
CA TYR A 62 -0.61 -12.14 5.78
C TYR A 62 -2.07 -11.78 6.13
N PHE A 63 -2.37 -10.52 6.49
CA PHE A 63 -3.69 -10.18 7.04
C PHE A 63 -4.86 -10.10 6.07
N GLY A 64 -4.76 -9.82 4.79
CA GLY A 64 -5.89 -9.24 4.06
C GLY A 64 -6.36 -10.07 2.88
N LYS A 65 -5.82 -11.27 2.73
CA LYS A 65 -5.70 -11.89 1.41
C LYS A 65 -7.03 -12.10 0.71
N ASP A 66 -7.14 -11.68 -0.55
CA ASP A 66 -8.30 -11.88 -1.41
C ASP A 66 -9.62 -11.36 -0.79
N SER A 67 -9.54 -10.39 0.12
CA SER A 67 -10.71 -9.79 0.77
C SER A 67 -11.17 -8.53 0.06
N GLN A 68 -12.44 -8.16 0.26
CA GLN A 68 -13.01 -7.02 -0.45
C GLN A 68 -13.96 -6.19 0.40
N ASN A 69 -14.14 -4.92 0.03
CA ASN A 69 -14.98 -3.95 0.74
C ASN A 69 -14.50 -3.77 2.18
N ILE A 70 -13.32 -3.18 2.32
CA ILE A 70 -12.58 -3.07 3.57
C ILE A 70 -12.53 -1.60 3.98
N TYR A 71 -12.91 -1.33 5.24
CA TYR A 71 -12.80 -0.02 5.86
C TYR A 71 -11.96 -0.11 7.13
N LEU A 72 -10.90 0.68 7.19
CA LEU A 72 -10.01 0.81 8.36
C LEU A 72 -9.97 2.26 8.83
N ASP A 73 -10.11 2.48 10.14
CA ASP A 73 -9.95 3.82 10.74
C ASP A 73 -9.30 3.73 12.12
N HIS A 74 -8.22 4.48 12.34
CA HIS A 74 -7.40 4.40 13.55
C HIS A 74 -6.88 2.96 13.81
N VAL A 75 -6.30 2.33 12.78
CA VAL A 75 -5.75 0.98 12.86
C VAL A 75 -4.22 1.02 12.76
N SER A 76 -3.55 0.27 13.64
CA SER A 76 -2.10 0.04 13.55
C SER A 76 -1.85 -1.39 13.10
N VAL A 77 -1.06 -1.55 12.04
CA VAL A 77 -0.69 -2.84 11.47
C VAL A 77 0.82 -3.00 11.51
N VAL A 78 1.29 -4.13 12.02
CA VAL A 78 2.71 -4.51 12.03
C VAL A 78 2.84 -5.97 11.58
N GLU A 79 3.29 -6.18 10.34
CA GLU A 79 3.45 -7.51 9.74
C GLU A 79 4.18 -7.47 8.39
N ASN A 80 4.60 -8.60 7.84
CA ASN A 80 5.26 -8.58 6.52
C ASN A 80 4.29 -8.28 5.37
N TYR A 81 3.16 -9.00 5.29
CA TYR A 81 2.21 -8.92 4.19
C TYR A 81 0.85 -8.51 4.73
N VAL A 82 0.32 -7.37 4.29
CA VAL A 82 -0.99 -6.90 4.74
C VAL A 82 -2.06 -7.39 3.79
N PHE A 83 -2.33 -6.65 2.72
CA PHE A 83 -3.30 -7.01 1.69
C PHE A 83 -2.57 -7.56 0.48
N ASP A 84 -3.01 -8.73 0.00
CA ASP A 84 -2.57 -9.32 -1.27
C ASP A 84 -3.83 -9.79 -2.04
N GLY A 85 -4.05 -9.20 -3.21
CA GLY A 85 -5.23 -9.51 -4.05
C GLY A 85 -6.54 -8.93 -3.50
N ALA A 86 -6.49 -7.90 -2.66
CA ALA A 86 -7.68 -7.32 -2.03
C ALA A 86 -8.25 -6.15 -2.85
N GLU A 87 -9.55 -5.91 -2.71
CA GLU A 87 -10.28 -4.95 -3.55
C GLU A 87 -11.19 -4.01 -2.73
N ASN A 88 -11.36 -2.77 -3.18
CA ASN A 88 -12.20 -1.75 -2.54
C ASN A 88 -11.80 -1.52 -1.08
N ILE A 89 -10.64 -0.89 -0.89
CA ILE A 89 -10.02 -0.67 0.42
C ILE A 89 -10.01 0.82 0.72
N GLU A 90 -10.58 1.20 1.85
CA GLU A 90 -10.59 2.58 2.35
C GLU A 90 -9.96 2.64 3.74
N VAL A 91 -8.96 3.52 3.89
CA VAL A 91 -8.13 3.59 5.10
C VAL A 91 -8.01 5.03 5.59
N HIS A 92 -8.18 5.24 6.90
CA HIS A 92 -8.11 6.54 7.55
C HIS A 92 -7.25 6.49 8.82
N ASN A 93 -6.49 7.56 9.08
CA ASN A 93 -5.79 7.80 10.36
C ASN A 93 -5.00 6.59 10.88
N SER A 94 -4.36 5.84 9.99
CA SER A 94 -3.81 4.51 10.29
C SER A 94 -2.31 4.45 10.07
N THR A 95 -1.67 3.44 10.66
CA THR A 95 -0.24 3.21 10.52
C THR A 95 0.02 1.79 10.05
N PHE A 96 0.83 1.65 8.99
CA PHE A 96 1.27 0.37 8.46
C PHE A 96 2.79 0.31 8.57
N ILE A 97 3.29 -0.71 9.26
CA ILE A 97 4.72 -1.07 9.27
C ILE A 97 4.79 -2.47 8.69
N SER A 98 5.22 -2.56 7.44
CA SER A 98 5.17 -3.82 6.71
C SER A 98 6.14 -3.90 5.55
N LYS A 99 6.60 -5.11 5.22
CA LYS A 99 7.35 -5.31 3.98
C LYS A 99 6.48 -4.92 2.77
N ASP A 100 5.29 -5.51 2.68
CA ASP A 100 4.36 -5.39 1.56
C ASP A 100 2.97 -5.02 2.07
N ALA A 101 2.61 -3.76 1.88
CA ALA A 101 1.23 -3.31 2.02
C ALA A 101 0.57 -3.18 0.64
N PHE A 102 -0.67 -3.63 0.53
CA PHE A 102 -1.50 -3.47 -0.68
C PHE A 102 -0.93 -4.12 -1.93
N TRP A 103 -0.36 -5.31 -1.83
CA TRP A 103 0.14 -6.04 -2.99
C TRP A 103 -1.00 -6.55 -3.90
N ASN A 104 -0.84 -6.49 -5.22
CA ASN A 104 -1.85 -6.96 -6.19
C ASN A 104 -3.29 -6.45 -5.93
N CYS A 105 -3.46 -5.24 -5.38
CA CYS A 105 -4.78 -4.76 -4.98
C CYS A 105 -5.49 -4.01 -6.13
N ASP A 106 -6.78 -3.75 -5.95
CA ASP A 106 -7.53 -2.84 -6.84
C ASP A 106 -8.45 -1.91 -6.04
N ASN A 107 -8.53 -0.65 -6.47
CA ASN A 107 -9.36 0.39 -5.86
C ASN A 107 -9.03 0.60 -4.37
N VAL A 108 -7.92 1.27 -4.11
CA VAL A 108 -7.40 1.55 -2.77
C VAL A 108 -7.38 3.06 -2.53
N THR A 109 -7.93 3.52 -1.42
CA THR A 109 -7.87 4.94 -1.02
C THR A 109 -7.43 5.07 0.43
N ILE A 110 -6.39 5.88 0.65
CA ILE A 110 -5.74 6.03 1.95
C ILE A 110 -5.66 7.51 2.31
N TYR A 111 -6.10 7.85 3.51
CA TYR A 111 -6.13 9.21 4.04
C TYR A 111 -5.34 9.33 5.34
N ASP A 112 -4.61 10.44 5.50
CA ASP A 112 -4.05 10.91 6.77
C ASP A 112 -3.27 9.81 7.54
N SER A 113 -2.51 9.00 6.80
CA SER A 113 -1.91 7.75 7.31
C SER A 113 -0.39 7.72 7.13
N ILE A 114 0.26 6.88 7.93
CA ILE A 114 1.71 6.63 7.87
C ILE A 114 1.93 5.22 7.33
N ILE A 115 2.81 5.09 6.35
CA ILE A 115 3.19 3.81 5.75
C ILE A 115 4.71 3.72 5.76
N ASP A 116 5.24 2.63 6.30
CA ASP A 116 6.67 2.32 6.36
C ASP A 116 6.85 0.89 5.85
N GLY A 117 7.59 0.71 4.76
CA GLY A 117 7.78 -0.59 4.13
C GLY A 117 8.82 -0.71 3.04
N GLU A 118 8.69 -1.75 2.22
CA GLU A 118 9.53 -2.00 1.05
C GLU A 118 8.65 -1.86 -0.21
N TYR A 119 7.93 -2.91 -0.60
CA TYR A 119 7.24 -3.00 -1.89
C TYR A 119 5.79 -2.51 -1.82
N LEU A 120 5.58 -1.29 -1.28
CA LEU A 120 4.25 -0.69 -1.15
C LEU A 120 3.47 -0.72 -2.48
N ALA A 121 2.25 -1.24 -2.45
CA ALA A 121 1.28 -1.21 -3.54
C ALA A 121 1.77 -1.82 -4.86
N TRP A 122 2.70 -2.77 -4.80
CA TRP A 122 3.23 -3.42 -5.99
C TRP A 122 2.11 -4.13 -6.79
N ASN A 123 2.09 -3.95 -8.12
CA ASN A 123 1.06 -4.48 -9.02
C ASN A 123 -0.39 -4.07 -8.67
N THR A 124 -0.59 -2.91 -8.03
CA THR A 124 -1.93 -2.42 -7.67
C THR A 124 -2.53 -1.58 -8.77
N ASN A 125 -3.84 -1.59 -8.93
CA ASN A 125 -4.54 -0.65 -9.81
C ASN A 125 -5.42 0.29 -8.99
N ASN A 126 -5.61 1.52 -9.49
CA ASN A 126 -6.50 2.52 -8.90
C ASN A 126 -6.18 2.78 -7.42
N ILE A 127 -5.02 3.38 -7.14
CA ILE A 127 -4.62 3.74 -5.78
C ILE A 127 -4.51 5.26 -5.61
N THR A 128 -5.13 5.76 -4.54
CA THR A 128 -5.13 7.17 -4.16
C THR A 128 -4.63 7.34 -2.74
N LEU A 129 -3.60 8.19 -2.55
CA LEU A 129 -3.03 8.50 -1.23
C LEU A 129 -3.14 10.01 -0.97
N ILE A 130 -3.83 10.39 0.11
CA ILE A 130 -4.10 11.78 0.44
C ILE A 130 -3.56 12.09 1.83
N ASN A 131 -2.70 13.10 1.94
CA ASN A 131 -2.05 13.51 3.19
C ASN A 131 -1.24 12.39 3.87
N CYS A 132 -0.68 11.46 3.09
CA CYS A 132 0.08 10.34 3.61
C CYS A 132 1.57 10.67 3.77
N LYS A 133 2.19 10.09 4.80
CA LYS A 133 3.64 10.01 4.94
C LYS A 133 4.09 8.58 4.66
N ILE A 134 5.01 8.43 3.71
CA ILE A 134 5.43 7.14 3.18
C ILE A 134 6.95 7.04 3.25
N GLU A 135 7.43 5.89 3.71
CA GLU A 135 8.81 5.43 3.60
C GLU A 135 8.78 4.04 2.97
N SER A 136 9.52 3.84 1.86
CA SER A 136 9.39 2.62 1.04
C SER A 136 10.66 2.33 0.24
N ASP A 137 11.31 1.18 0.43
CA ASP A 137 12.34 0.68 -0.50
C ASP A 137 11.67 0.08 -1.75
N GLN A 138 11.80 0.72 -2.92
CA GLN A 138 11.21 0.22 -4.18
C GLN A 138 9.68 0.08 -4.13
N GLY A 139 8.99 1.00 -3.47
CA GLY A 139 7.53 1.07 -3.43
C GLY A 139 6.90 1.70 -4.68
N LEU A 140 5.59 1.52 -4.81
CA LEU A 140 4.71 2.18 -5.79
C LEU A 140 5.11 1.89 -7.23
N ASN A 141 5.35 0.63 -7.55
CA ASN A 141 5.78 0.16 -8.87
C ASN A 141 4.69 -0.71 -9.52
N TYR A 142 4.66 -0.72 -10.86
CA TYR A 142 3.75 -1.52 -11.68
C TYR A 142 2.27 -1.23 -11.44
N ILE A 143 1.92 0.05 -11.35
CA ILE A 143 0.57 0.51 -11.04
C ILE A 143 -0.09 1.12 -12.28
N ASP A 144 -1.36 0.79 -12.54
CA ASP A 144 -2.20 1.62 -13.39
C ASP A 144 -3.08 2.52 -12.53
N HIS A 145 -3.00 3.83 -12.75
CA HIS A 145 -3.71 4.88 -12.00
C HIS A 145 -3.23 5.02 -10.55
N LEU A 146 -2.21 5.87 -10.37
CA LEU A 146 -1.69 6.29 -9.07
C LEU A 146 -1.92 7.79 -8.86
N GLU A 147 -2.69 8.13 -7.83
CA GLU A 147 -2.87 9.49 -7.37
C GLU A 147 -2.23 9.68 -6.00
N ILE A 148 -1.42 10.72 -5.84
CA ILE A 148 -0.89 11.14 -4.54
C ILE A 148 -1.12 12.64 -4.40
N LYS A 149 -1.87 13.05 -3.37
CA LYS A 149 -2.13 14.46 -3.07
C LYS A 149 -1.58 14.82 -1.70
N ASN A 150 -0.83 15.92 -1.65
CA ASN A 150 -0.24 16.44 -0.42
C ASN A 150 0.59 15.35 0.33
N GLY A 151 1.30 14.51 -0.43
CA GLY A 151 2.04 13.36 0.10
C GLY A 151 3.48 13.70 0.48
N SER A 152 4.09 12.85 1.30
CA SER A 152 5.54 12.86 1.56
C SER A 152 6.12 11.47 1.37
N LEU A 153 7.01 11.29 0.41
CA LEU A 153 7.78 10.06 0.21
C LEU A 153 9.20 10.35 0.66
N ILE A 154 9.63 9.74 1.77
CA ILE A 154 10.91 9.98 2.42
C ILE A 154 11.70 8.66 2.39
N HIS A 155 13.01 8.73 2.15
CA HIS A 155 13.85 7.53 2.02
C HIS A 155 13.29 6.51 1.03
N THR A 156 12.67 7.02 -0.06
CA THR A 156 11.97 6.22 -1.04
C THR A 156 12.71 6.31 -2.37
N ASP A 157 13.28 5.19 -2.78
CA ASP A 157 14.05 5.04 -4.01
C ASP A 157 13.36 4.11 -5.00
N LEU A 158 13.78 4.24 -6.28
CA LEU A 158 13.36 3.43 -7.41
C LEU A 158 11.83 3.34 -7.60
N ALA A 159 11.09 4.33 -7.11
CA ALA A 159 9.65 4.36 -7.20
C ALA A 159 9.17 4.69 -8.63
N PHE A 160 7.91 4.35 -8.88
CA PHE A 160 7.16 4.63 -10.10
C PHE A 160 7.59 3.89 -11.36
N GLU A 161 8.36 2.80 -11.23
CA GLU A 161 8.67 1.94 -12.37
C GLU A 161 7.41 1.33 -12.96
N TYR A 162 7.22 1.56 -14.25
CA TYR A 162 6.06 1.15 -15.01
C TYR A 162 4.72 1.59 -14.41
N VAL A 163 4.66 2.79 -13.85
CA VAL A 163 3.38 3.38 -13.42
C VAL A 163 2.77 4.23 -14.52
N SER A 164 1.51 3.95 -14.87
CA SER A 164 0.71 4.72 -15.82
C SER A 164 -0.34 5.59 -15.11
N ASN A 165 -0.74 6.67 -15.79
CA ASN A 165 -1.79 7.58 -15.32
C ASN A 165 -1.47 8.18 -13.94
N LEU A 166 -0.21 8.60 -13.75
CA LEU A 166 0.23 9.31 -12.54
C LEU A 166 -0.46 10.67 -12.40
N ASP A 167 -0.88 10.98 -11.18
CA ASP A 167 -1.16 12.35 -10.72
C ASP A 167 -0.60 12.52 -9.31
N VAL A 168 0.70 12.86 -9.24
CA VAL A 168 1.49 12.86 -8.00
C VAL A 168 1.92 14.27 -7.63
N GLU A 169 1.54 14.72 -6.44
CA GLU A 169 1.97 15.96 -5.81
C GLU A 169 2.63 15.66 -4.45
N LEU A 170 3.92 15.95 -4.36
CA LEU A 170 4.74 15.69 -3.18
C LEU A 170 5.26 16.97 -2.55
N ASN A 171 5.37 16.96 -1.21
CA ASN A 171 5.87 18.09 -0.43
C ASN A 171 7.36 17.94 -0.04
N THR A 172 7.95 16.77 -0.29
CA THR A 172 9.31 16.43 0.11
C THR A 172 10.17 16.02 -1.09
N LYS A 173 11.48 16.08 -0.92
CA LYS A 173 12.44 15.46 -1.86
C LYS A 173 12.15 13.96 -1.97
N MET A 174 12.24 13.43 -3.19
CA MET A 174 12.34 11.98 -3.43
C MET A 174 13.78 11.56 -3.70
N ASP A 175 14.14 10.33 -3.31
CA ASP A 175 15.49 9.84 -3.53
C ASP A 175 15.70 9.35 -4.95
N SER A 176 14.78 8.57 -5.51
CA SER A 176 14.78 8.36 -6.96
C SER A 176 13.43 7.98 -7.55
N ILE A 177 13.30 8.28 -8.85
CA ILE A 177 12.18 7.92 -9.70
C ILE A 177 12.75 7.10 -10.87
N LYS A 178 12.09 5.99 -11.21
CA LYS A 178 12.52 5.08 -12.28
C LYS A 178 11.38 4.86 -13.26
N ASN A 179 11.62 5.09 -14.55
CA ASN A 179 10.80 4.64 -15.68
C ASN A 179 9.26 4.69 -15.51
N PRO A 180 8.64 5.83 -15.13
CA PRO A 180 7.19 5.98 -15.22
C PRO A 180 6.71 5.91 -16.67
N ILE A 181 5.55 5.28 -16.89
CA ILE A 181 4.93 5.15 -18.22
C ILE A 181 4.26 6.44 -18.66
N SER A 182 3.45 7.06 -17.80
CA SER A 182 2.70 8.26 -18.14
C SER A 182 2.12 9.01 -16.95
N GLY A 183 1.80 10.28 -17.15
CA GLY A 183 1.06 11.12 -16.21
C GLY A 183 1.85 12.35 -15.78
N LYS A 184 1.58 12.84 -14.57
CA LYS A 184 2.18 14.06 -14.03
C LYS A 184 2.78 13.81 -12.65
N ILE A 185 3.99 14.34 -12.45
CA ILE A 185 4.67 14.37 -11.15
C ILE A 185 5.09 15.80 -10.86
N THR A 186 4.67 16.32 -9.71
CA THR A 186 5.15 17.57 -9.12
C THR A 186 5.89 17.27 -7.82
N VAL A 187 7.18 17.61 -7.78
CA VAL A 187 8.05 17.28 -6.64
C VAL A 187 9.15 18.34 -6.45
N PRO A 188 9.46 18.78 -5.21
CA PRO A 188 10.46 19.83 -4.97
C PRO A 188 11.88 19.47 -5.43
N GLU A 189 12.29 18.22 -5.24
CA GLU A 189 13.62 17.75 -5.61
C GLU A 189 13.63 16.24 -5.86
N ILE A 190 14.41 15.80 -6.84
CA ILE A 190 14.70 14.39 -7.11
C ILE A 190 16.20 14.16 -6.95
N GLY A 191 16.58 13.17 -6.14
CA GLY A 191 17.96 12.72 -6.01
C GLY A 191 18.49 12.15 -7.33
N THR A 192 17.87 11.06 -7.81
CA THR A 192 18.20 10.43 -9.09
C THR A 192 16.96 10.21 -9.95
N LEU A 193 16.98 10.70 -11.18
CA LEU A 193 15.93 10.46 -12.17
C LEU A 193 16.46 9.45 -13.20
N ILE A 194 15.82 8.29 -13.27
CA ILE A 194 16.18 7.19 -14.17
C ILE A 194 15.08 7.06 -15.23
N ILE A 195 15.37 7.42 -16.47
CA ILE A 195 14.43 7.35 -17.58
C ILE A 195 15.11 6.69 -18.78
N ASP A 196 14.76 5.44 -19.03
CA ASP A 196 15.27 4.64 -20.12
C ASP A 196 14.31 4.70 -21.33
N PRO A 197 14.67 5.41 -22.41
CA PRO A 197 13.80 5.59 -23.57
C PRO A 197 13.57 4.30 -24.37
N ASP A 198 14.36 3.25 -24.12
CA ASP A 198 14.11 1.92 -24.72
C ASP A 198 12.99 1.16 -23.99
N LYS A 199 12.59 1.62 -22.79
CA LYS A 199 11.56 0.99 -21.94
C LYS A 199 10.27 1.81 -21.81
N VAL A 200 10.37 3.13 -21.81
CA VAL A 200 9.21 4.05 -21.69
C VAL A 200 9.34 5.21 -22.67
N ASP A 201 8.23 5.84 -23.03
CA ASP A 201 8.22 7.09 -23.81
C ASP A 201 8.33 8.28 -22.85
N PRO A 202 9.47 8.99 -22.77
CA PRO A 202 9.66 10.07 -21.81
C PRO A 202 8.69 11.25 -22.03
N SER A 203 8.12 11.40 -23.23
CA SER A 203 7.18 12.48 -23.54
C SER A 203 5.80 12.28 -22.91
N LYS A 204 5.51 11.08 -22.39
CA LYS A 204 4.23 10.74 -21.75
C LYS A 204 4.16 11.13 -20.28
N THR A 205 5.30 11.52 -19.69
CA THR A 205 5.38 11.90 -18.28
C THR A 205 5.76 13.38 -18.17
N GLU A 206 4.83 14.20 -17.70
CA GLU A 206 5.08 15.59 -17.34
C GLU A 206 5.76 15.62 -15.97
N LEU A 207 6.97 16.17 -15.91
CA LEU A 207 7.72 16.31 -14.67
C LEU A 207 7.92 17.80 -14.34
N ASP A 208 7.25 18.26 -13.29
CA ASP A 208 7.47 19.57 -12.69
C ASP A 208 8.38 19.42 -11.47
N CYS A 209 9.68 19.62 -11.69
CA CYS A 209 10.69 19.52 -10.64
C CYS A 209 11.79 20.56 -10.84
N PRO A 210 11.96 21.53 -9.92
CA PRO A 210 12.95 22.59 -10.08
C PRO A 210 14.39 22.11 -9.85
N LYS A 211 14.61 20.96 -9.20
CA LYS A 211 15.93 20.45 -8.87
C LYS A 211 16.03 18.93 -9.04
N ILE A 212 16.89 18.52 -9.96
CA ILE A 212 17.21 17.10 -10.20
C ILE A 212 18.72 16.92 -10.03
N GLY A 213 19.14 16.00 -9.16
CA GLY A 213 20.55 15.69 -8.91
C GLY A 213 21.20 14.94 -10.05
N THR A 214 21.01 13.63 -10.10
CA THR A 214 21.56 12.73 -11.12
C THR A 214 20.50 12.37 -12.15
N LYS A 215 20.87 12.34 -13.43
CA LYS A 215 20.01 11.81 -14.52
C LYS A 215 20.68 10.61 -15.16
N ILE A 216 19.92 9.52 -15.29
CA ILE A 216 20.36 8.27 -15.89
C ILE A 216 19.41 7.95 -17.06
N VAL A 217 19.98 7.68 -18.24
CA VAL A 217 19.23 7.43 -19.48
C VAL A 217 19.23 5.98 -19.95
N HIS A 218 19.78 5.09 -19.13
CA HIS A 218 19.77 3.64 -19.34
C HIS A 218 19.54 2.97 -17.99
N SER A 219 18.66 1.98 -17.94
CA SER A 219 18.37 1.26 -16.70
C SER A 219 18.84 -0.20 -16.77
N ASP A 220 19.05 -0.77 -15.60
CA ASP A 220 19.38 -2.18 -15.41
C ASP A 220 18.17 -3.09 -15.67
N THR A 221 18.08 -4.24 -15.03
CA THR A 221 16.87 -5.06 -15.10
C THR A 221 15.69 -4.35 -14.45
N ASN A 222 14.48 -4.69 -14.87
CA ASN A 222 13.27 -4.25 -14.20
C ASN A 222 13.31 -4.72 -12.73
N GLN A 223 12.78 -3.92 -11.81
CA GLN A 223 12.80 -4.29 -10.39
C GLN A 223 12.00 -5.57 -10.19
N THR A 224 12.56 -6.46 -9.39
CA THR A 224 11.89 -7.66 -8.89
C THR A 224 11.88 -7.57 -7.37
N PRO A 225 10.73 -7.81 -6.71
CA PRO A 225 10.69 -7.88 -5.26
C PRO A 225 11.67 -8.94 -4.77
N LYS A 226 12.41 -8.65 -3.70
CA LYS A 226 13.33 -9.62 -3.09
C LYS A 226 12.52 -10.46 -2.09
N ASP A 227 12.56 -11.78 -2.24
CA ASP A 227 11.96 -12.72 -1.28
C ASP A 227 12.60 -12.62 0.11
#